data_AF-A0A4D4JN26-F1
#
_entry.id   AF-A0A4D4JN26-F1
#
_cell.length_a   1.000
_cell.length_b   1.000
_cell.length_c   1.000
_cell.angle_alpha   90.00
_cell.angle_beta   90.00
_cell.angle_gamma   90.00
#
_symmetry.space_group_name_H-M   'P 1'
#
loop_
_entity.id
_entity.type
_entity.pdbx_description
1 polymer ?
#
loop_
_entity_poly.entity_id
_entity_poly.type
_entity_poly.pdbx_seq_one_letter_code
_entity_poly.pdbx_strand_id
1 'polypeptide(L)'
;MKKLASLRRKAFQAQNCRCFYCQLPMWDGDGEAEFVERYHLTVALARLLRATAEHLEARQDGGRDTAANIAAACFHCNSMRHKGRPRAAPSPVQYRNRVQARIAAGKWHPAIKHLQKADQAGIVS
;
A
#
# COMPACT_ATOMS: atom_id res chain seq x y z
N MET A 1 -17.08 11.66 0.73
CA MET A 1 -15.62 11.69 0.48
C MET A 1 -14.75 11.81 1.75
N LYS A 2 -15.09 12.65 2.75
CA LYS A 2 -14.28 12.80 3.99
C LYS A 2 -14.12 11.51 4.83
N LYS A 3 -15.15 10.67 4.88
CA LYS A 3 -15.13 9.42 5.68
C LYS A 3 -14.06 8.43 5.20
N LEU A 4 -13.98 8.17 3.89
CA LEU A 4 -13.02 7.21 3.33
C LEU A 4 -11.56 7.68 3.51
N ALA A 5 -11.31 8.98 3.36
CA ALA A 5 -9.99 9.55 3.63
C ALA A 5 -9.60 9.42 5.12
N SER A 6 -10.54 9.64 6.05
CA SER A 6 -10.32 9.43 7.48
C SER A 6 -10.04 7.96 7.80
N LEU A 7 -10.81 7.03 7.23
CA LEU A 7 -10.59 5.59 7.41
C LEU A 7 -9.24 5.14 6.86
N ARG A 8 -8.85 5.61 5.67
CA ARG A 8 -7.52 5.39 5.10
C ARG A 8 -6.42 5.87 6.05
N ARG A 9 -6.53 7.10 6.59
CA ARG A 9 -5.52 7.66 7.50
C ARG A 9 -5.40 6.83 8.78
N LYS A 10 -6.52 6.40 9.36
CA LYS A 10 -6.54 5.51 10.53
C LYS A 10 -5.87 4.17 10.23
N ALA A 11 -6.23 3.53 9.12
CA ALA A 11 -5.61 2.27 8.71
C ALA A 11 -4.11 2.43 8.42
N PHE A 12 -3.72 3.52 7.76
CA PHE A 12 -2.32 3.86 7.49
C PHE A 12 -1.49 3.94 8.77
N GLN A 13 -2.00 4.64 9.79
CA GLN A 13 -1.34 4.75 11.09
C GLN A 13 -1.30 3.41 11.83
N ALA A 14 -2.43 2.69 11.88
CA ALA A 14 -2.50 1.37 12.53
C ALA A 14 -1.61 0.30 11.87
N GLN A 15 -1.26 0.48 10.61
CA GLN A 15 -0.37 -0.39 9.85
C GLN A 15 1.10 0.07 9.88
N ASN A 16 1.48 0.96 10.81
CA ASN A 16 2.82 1.52 10.91
C ASN A 16 3.30 2.14 9.59
N CYS A 17 2.41 2.85 8.90
CA CYS A 17 2.68 3.48 7.61
C CYS A 17 3.11 2.50 6.50
N ARG A 18 2.79 1.20 6.63
CA ARG A 18 3.16 0.15 5.68
C ARG A 18 1.98 -0.39 4.90
N CYS A 19 2.22 -0.74 3.65
CA CYS A 19 1.20 -1.29 2.76
C CYS A 19 0.68 -2.63 3.27
N PHE A 20 -0.64 -2.80 3.33
CA PHE A 20 -1.28 -4.06 3.74
C PHE A 20 -0.80 -5.29 2.94
N TYR A 21 -0.51 -5.10 1.65
CA TYR A 21 -0.13 -6.20 0.75
C TYR A 21 1.37 -6.45 0.68
N CYS A 22 2.16 -5.44 0.33
CA CYS A 22 3.61 -5.59 0.12
C CYS A 22 4.45 -5.27 1.35
N GLN A 23 3.84 -4.73 2.42
CA GLN A 23 4.51 -4.28 3.63
C GLN A 23 5.57 -3.18 3.41
N LEU A 24 5.79 -2.68 2.19
CA LEU A 24 6.70 -1.55 1.96
C LEU A 24 6.17 -0.27 2.62
N PRO A 25 7.06 0.65 3.06
CA PRO A 25 6.68 1.98 3.55
C PRO A 25 5.82 2.75 2.55
N MET A 26 4.91 3.56 3.05
CA MET A 26 4.01 4.42 2.28
C MET A 26 4.01 5.84 2.86
N TRP A 27 3.47 6.77 2.08
CA TRP A 27 3.15 8.13 2.53
C TRP A 27 1.68 8.45 2.27
N ASP A 28 1.14 9.44 2.97
CA ASP A 28 -0.24 9.92 2.78
C ASP A 28 -0.32 11.46 2.93
N GLY A 29 -1.28 12.08 2.23
CA GLY A 29 -1.45 13.54 2.24
C GLY A 29 -0.38 14.27 1.43
N ASP A 30 0.33 15.17 2.07
CA ASP A 30 1.36 16.06 1.53
C ASP A 30 2.81 15.57 1.76
N GLY A 31 2.99 14.40 2.40
CA GLY A 31 4.31 13.83 2.71
C GLY A 31 5.12 13.26 1.52
N GLU A 32 4.81 13.61 0.26
CA GLU A 32 5.53 13.10 -0.91
C GLU A 32 7.01 13.53 -0.90
N ALA A 33 7.28 14.80 -0.59
CA ALA A 33 8.62 15.38 -0.62
C ALA A 33 9.53 14.75 0.45
N GLU A 34 9.06 14.69 1.71
CA GLU A 34 9.78 14.06 2.82
C GLU A 34 10.07 12.57 2.53
N PHE A 35 9.09 11.87 1.93
CA PHE A 35 9.25 10.46 1.60
C PHE A 35 10.27 10.22 0.47
N VAL A 36 10.26 11.08 -0.55
CA VAL A 36 11.25 11.08 -1.63
C VAL A 36 12.66 11.27 -1.08
N GLU A 37 12.83 12.24 -0.18
CA GLU A 37 14.11 12.55 0.46
C GLU A 37 14.59 11.39 1.33
N ARG A 38 13.76 10.93 2.28
CA ARG A 38 14.09 9.86 3.23
C ARG A 38 14.54 8.57 2.55
N TYR A 39 13.87 8.19 1.46
CA TYR A 39 14.12 6.91 0.78
C TYR A 39 14.94 7.05 -0.51
N HIS A 40 15.43 8.25 -0.82
CA HIS A 40 16.17 8.56 -2.05
C HIS A 40 15.48 8.01 -3.30
N LEU A 41 14.17 8.25 -3.41
CA LEU A 41 13.33 7.80 -4.51
C LEU A 41 13.18 8.89 -5.55
N THR A 42 12.89 8.51 -6.79
CA THR A 42 12.30 9.46 -7.73
C THR A 42 10.84 9.72 -7.35
N VAL A 43 10.30 10.89 -7.69
CA VAL A 43 8.87 11.21 -7.50
C VAL A 43 7.98 10.15 -8.13
N ALA A 44 8.34 9.62 -9.31
CA ALA A 44 7.58 8.57 -9.98
C ALA A 44 7.50 7.27 -9.14
N LEU A 45 8.61 6.85 -8.51
CA LEU A 45 8.62 5.69 -7.63
C LEU A 45 7.87 5.95 -6.32
N ALA A 46 7.99 7.16 -5.76
CA ALA A 46 7.27 7.55 -4.55
C ALA A 46 5.75 7.51 -4.76
N ARG A 47 5.24 7.96 -5.92
CA ARG A 47 3.79 7.93 -6.23
C ARG A 47 3.19 6.52 -6.21
N LEU A 48 3.97 5.49 -6.55
CA LEU A 48 3.54 4.10 -6.47
C LEU A 48 3.35 3.63 -5.01
N LEU A 49 4.01 4.29 -4.06
CA LEU A 49 3.97 4.05 -2.62
C LEU A 49 2.95 4.95 -1.89
N ARG A 50 2.21 5.80 -2.60
CA ARG A 50 1.13 6.60 -2.00
C ARG A 50 0.06 5.69 -1.40
N ALA A 51 -0.35 5.96 -0.17
CA ALA A 51 -1.42 5.25 0.49
C ALA A 51 -2.77 5.48 -0.20
N THR A 52 -3.53 4.41 -0.36
CA THR A 52 -4.90 4.39 -0.90
C THR A 52 -5.80 3.59 0.03
N ALA A 53 -7.11 3.84 -0.03
CA ALA A 53 -8.08 3.03 0.70
C ALA A 53 -8.33 1.74 -0.09
N GLU A 54 -8.06 0.59 0.53
CA GLU A 54 -8.35 -0.74 0.02
C GLU A 54 -9.58 -1.29 0.74
N HIS A 55 -10.60 -1.70 -0.01
CA HIS A 55 -11.73 -2.46 0.54
C HIS A 55 -11.37 -3.95 0.60
N LEU A 56 -11.37 -4.54 1.81
CA LEU A 56 -11.03 -5.95 2.01
C LEU A 56 -12.19 -6.86 1.54
N GLU A 57 -13.41 -6.51 1.90
CA GLU A 57 -14.64 -7.02 1.29
C GLU A 57 -15.13 -5.99 0.28
N ALA A 58 -15.35 -6.45 -0.97
CA ALA A 58 -15.78 -5.55 -2.02
C ALA A 58 -17.15 -4.97 -1.67
N ARG A 59 -17.35 -3.69 -1.99
CA ARG A 59 -18.62 -2.98 -1.72
C ARG A 59 -19.84 -3.68 -2.31
N GLN A 60 -19.66 -4.37 -3.45
CA GLN A 60 -20.71 -5.14 -4.12
C GLN A 60 -21.16 -6.38 -3.34
N ASP A 61 -20.29 -6.91 -2.46
CA ASP A 61 -20.56 -8.10 -1.63
C ASP A 61 -21.04 -7.69 -0.22
N GLY A 62 -21.50 -6.44 -0.05
CA GLY A 62 -21.95 -5.91 1.24
C GLY A 62 -20.88 -5.19 2.06
N GLY A 63 -19.65 -5.05 1.53
CA GLY A 63 -18.54 -4.38 2.18
C GLY A 63 -18.85 -2.91 2.50
N ARG A 64 -19.08 -2.60 3.78
CA ARG A 64 -19.33 -1.23 4.25
C ARG A 64 -18.02 -0.46 4.43
N ASP A 65 -18.10 0.88 4.34
CA ASP A 65 -17.00 1.77 4.74
C ASP A 65 -16.87 1.79 6.28
N THR A 66 -16.33 0.69 6.83
CA THR A 66 -16.02 0.52 8.26
C THR A 66 -14.51 0.46 8.45
N ALA A 67 -14.04 0.78 9.67
CA ALA A 67 -12.63 0.67 9.99
C ALA A 67 -12.10 -0.77 9.83
N ALA A 68 -12.93 -1.78 10.08
CA ALA A 68 -12.57 -3.19 9.92
C ALA A 68 -12.45 -3.63 8.45
N ASN A 69 -13.08 -2.91 7.52
CA ASN A 69 -13.14 -3.29 6.10
C ASN A 69 -12.24 -2.43 5.19
N ILE A 70 -11.58 -1.41 5.75
CA ILE A 70 -10.65 -0.54 5.02
C ILE A 70 -9.23 -0.80 5.51
N ALA A 71 -8.37 -1.23 4.61
CA ALA A 71 -6.92 -1.24 4.81
C ALA A 71 -6.26 -0.09 4.04
N ALA A 72 -5.05 0.30 4.45
CA ALA A 72 -4.20 1.17 3.64
C ALA A 72 -3.32 0.31 2.72
N ALA A 73 -3.43 0.48 1.42
CA ALA A 73 -2.57 -0.19 0.44
C ALA A 73 -1.88 0.83 -0.45
N CYS A 74 -0.66 0.52 -0.90
CA CYS A 74 0.02 1.42 -1.82
C CYS A 74 -0.69 1.42 -3.17
N PHE A 75 -0.60 2.54 -3.89
CA PHE A 75 -1.23 2.71 -5.19
C PHE A 75 -0.91 1.56 -6.15
N HIS A 76 0.34 1.08 -6.17
CA HIS A 76 0.74 -0.04 -7.02
C HIS A 76 -0.01 -1.34 -6.67
N CYS A 77 -0.04 -1.73 -5.39
CA CYS A 77 -0.67 -2.99 -4.98
C CYS A 77 -2.17 -2.98 -5.20
N ASN A 78 -2.84 -1.89 -4.79
CA ASN A 78 -4.28 -1.72 -4.96
C ASN A 78 -4.65 -1.76 -6.46
N SER A 79 -3.97 -0.95 -7.28
CA SER A 79 -4.22 -0.93 -8.74
C SER A 79 -4.00 -2.30 -9.38
N MET A 80 -2.92 -3.00 -9.04
CA MET A 80 -2.61 -4.32 -9.60
C MET A 80 -3.60 -5.42 -9.18
N ARG A 81 -4.20 -5.30 -7.99
CA ARG A 81 -5.20 -6.27 -7.51
C ARG A 81 -6.43 -6.24 -8.41
N HIS A 82 -6.88 -5.02 -8.72
CA HIS A 82 -8.09 -4.75 -9.51
C HIS A 82 -7.84 -4.66 -11.03
N LYS A 83 -6.59 -4.57 -11.50
CA LYS A 83 -6.26 -4.46 -12.92
C LYS A 83 -6.86 -5.61 -13.73
N GLY A 84 -7.77 -5.26 -14.65
CA GLY A 84 -8.51 -6.21 -15.50
C GLY A 84 -9.55 -7.05 -14.76
N ARG A 85 -9.81 -6.78 -13.47
CA ARG A 85 -10.73 -7.54 -12.60
C ARG A 85 -11.48 -6.62 -11.62
N PRO A 86 -12.20 -5.58 -12.09
CA PRO A 86 -12.88 -4.65 -11.18
C PRO A 86 -13.94 -5.33 -10.31
N ARG A 87 -14.55 -6.43 -10.77
CA ARG A 87 -15.64 -7.16 -10.08
C ARG A 87 -15.24 -8.54 -9.56
N ALA A 88 -14.01 -8.99 -9.82
CA ALA A 88 -13.54 -10.33 -9.52
C ALA A 88 -12.08 -10.29 -9.03
N ALA A 89 -11.79 -9.32 -8.15
CA ALA A 89 -10.47 -9.21 -7.56
C ALA A 89 -10.19 -10.46 -6.69
N PRO A 90 -8.96 -11.00 -6.69
CA PRO A 90 -8.61 -12.11 -5.82
C PRO A 90 -8.86 -11.74 -4.35
N SER A 91 -9.16 -12.70 -3.49
CA SER A 91 -9.33 -12.41 -2.05
C SER A 91 -8.11 -11.66 -1.50
N PRO A 92 -8.29 -10.72 -0.55
CA PRO A 92 -7.17 -9.93 -0.02
C PRO A 92 -6.05 -10.82 0.53
N VAL A 93 -6.40 -11.92 1.21
CA VAL A 93 -5.45 -12.87 1.79
C VAL A 93 -4.64 -13.59 0.70
N GLN A 94 -5.30 -14.15 -0.32
CA GLN A 94 -4.59 -14.83 -1.43
C GLN A 94 -3.69 -13.84 -2.17
N TYR A 95 -4.17 -12.62 -2.42
CA TYR A 95 -3.38 -11.59 -3.06
C TYR A 95 -2.17 -11.18 -2.21
N ARG A 96 -2.35 -10.98 -0.90
CA ARG A 96 -1.27 -10.68 0.05
C ARG A 96 -0.20 -11.76 0.02
N ASN A 97 -0.58 -13.03 0.10
CA ASN A 97 0.37 -14.15 0.08
C ASN A 97 1.19 -14.15 -1.22
N ARG A 98 0.54 -13.97 -2.37
CA ARG A 98 1.23 -13.85 -3.67
C ARG A 98 2.19 -12.65 -3.70
N VAL A 99 1.74 -11.50 -3.21
CA VAL A 99 2.56 -10.27 -3.19
C VAL A 99 3.78 -10.47 -2.29
N GLN A 100 3.60 -11.01 -1.08
CA GLN A 100 4.69 -11.26 -0.14
C GLN A 100 5.74 -12.23 -0.71
N ALA A 101 5.30 -13.32 -1.35
CA ALA A 101 6.23 -14.24 -2.03
C ALA A 101 7.05 -13.53 -3.12
N ARG A 102 6.44 -12.59 -3.86
CA ARG A 102 7.15 -11.81 -4.88
C ARG A 102 8.04 -10.71 -4.30
N ILE A 103 7.68 -10.14 -3.14
CA ILE A 103 8.53 -9.22 -2.39
C ILE A 103 9.80 -9.93 -1.91
N ALA A 104 9.66 -11.11 -1.31
CA ALA A 104 10.80 -11.93 -0.88
C ALA A 104 11.75 -12.25 -2.04
N ALA A 105 11.20 -12.48 -3.24
CA ALA A 105 11.98 -12.70 -4.46
C ALA A 105 12.50 -11.41 -5.14
N GLY A 106 12.20 -10.21 -4.64
CA GLY A 106 12.61 -8.94 -5.25
C GLY A 106 11.88 -8.57 -6.55
N LYS A 107 10.73 -9.20 -6.84
CA LYS A 107 10.06 -9.22 -8.17
C LYS A 107 8.64 -8.63 -8.17
N TRP A 108 8.32 -7.77 -7.20
CA TRP A 108 7.00 -7.15 -7.10
C TRP A 108 7.00 -5.65 -7.39
N HIS A 109 7.72 -4.86 -6.58
CA HIS A 109 7.62 -3.41 -6.64
C HIS A 109 8.90 -2.80 -7.23
N PRO A 110 8.82 -1.83 -8.16
CA PRO A 110 10.01 -1.23 -8.76
C PRO A 110 10.87 -0.48 -7.73
N ALA A 111 10.27 0.07 -6.67
CA ALA A 111 11.00 0.74 -5.60
C ALA A 111 11.70 -0.21 -4.60
N ILE A 112 11.54 -1.53 -4.71
CA ILE A 112 12.01 -2.48 -3.67
C ILE A 112 13.52 -2.36 -3.40
N LYS A 113 14.32 -2.19 -4.46
CA LYS A 113 15.79 -2.09 -4.36
C LYS A 113 16.24 -0.83 -3.61
N HIS A 114 15.46 0.24 -3.67
CA HIS A 114 15.76 1.48 -2.96
C HIS A 114 15.39 1.37 -1.48
N LEU A 115 14.22 0.80 -1.20
CA LEU A 115 13.70 0.65 0.16
C LEU A 115 14.50 -0.37 0.99
N GLN A 116 14.93 -1.48 0.39
CA GLN A 116 15.78 -2.46 1.08
C GLN A 116 17.15 -1.90 1.50
N LYS A 117 17.68 -0.92 0.74
CA LYS A 117 18.93 -0.23 1.12
C LYS A 117 18.71 0.72 2.30
N ALA A 118 17.56 1.41 2.33
CA ALA A 118 17.21 2.29 3.44
C ALA A 118 16.97 1.49 4.75
N ASP A 119 16.34 0.32 4.68
CA ASP A 119 16.19 -0.59 5.83
C ASP A 119 17.58 -1.04 6.37
N GLN A 120 18.50 -1.41 5.49
CA GLN A 120 19.87 -1.83 5.87
C GLN A 120 20.73 -0.69 6.42
N ALA A 121 20.47 0.55 6.01
CA ALA A 121 21.17 1.73 6.50
C ALA A 121 20.65 2.24 7.86
N GLY A 122 19.66 1.57 8.46
CA GLY A 122 19.07 1.99 9.75
C GLY A 122 18.18 3.22 9.66
N ILE A 123 17.76 3.62 8.45
CA ILE A 123 16.92 4.82 8.23
C ILE A 123 15.45 4.54 8.59
N VAL A 124 15.07 3.28 8.78
CA VAL A 124 13.71 2.86 9.12
C VAL A 124 13.67 2.52 10.61
N SER A 125 13.33 3.51 11.43
CA SER A 125 13.00 3.39 12.86
C SER A 125 11.51 3.65 13.07
#